data_AF-A0A3D8SL77-F1
#
_entry.id   AF-A0A3D8SL77-F1
#
_cell.length_a   1.000
_cell.length_b   1.000
_cell.length_c   1.000
_cell.angle_alpha   90.00
_cell.angle_beta   90.00
_cell.angle_gamma   90.00
#
_symmetry.space_group_name_H-M   'P 1'
#
loop_
_entity.id
_entity.type
_entity.pdbx_description
1 polymer ?
#
loop_
_entity_poly.entity_id
_entity_poly.type
_entity_poly.pdbx_seq_one_letter_code
_entity_poly.pdbx_strand_id
1 'polypeptide(L)'
;MLSSARIEALRNAGRAGGIPELASIYGGWYTAPNGKRYFGLGTVMEIGYTHDGSVYVNAEPTNTEDDRFRFFDPSTDEDMPEDQYPEDPELVFERTYFSPRKGPTYGPKPTTPGLKPGDMARGFYDSAQNVVFYGVGRIVTPIIQEDGQPSGSFWIEPSRIRGPIPVWETYSRRDIEEHELPRSYYTGSLETQQRENKDRPRREIHHELHHWYGKLPPMPAQARDQPRLGSEHSGAYFAPDGQWFAGVGRVVAVGYILHIGCSQEWYVYVEPTGKTGGDYDFFHPQTREWMDELPQTNPIPGMQCTPRERRTLPSRWRDLPVINRQPAIGEEYHGRYCPPGAPKRDVYVGIGKVVKTGVDEERGRIWVEVVPVANKRDSWNHQFRDPWSGKKMPEWYWPLE
;
A
#
# COMPACT_ATOMS: atom_id res chain seq x y z
N MET A 1 20.93 18.60 -13.46
CA MET A 1 19.88 17.92 -14.25
C MET A 1 19.37 18.91 -15.27
N LEU A 2 19.38 18.56 -16.55
CA LEU A 2 18.49 19.22 -17.51
C LEU A 2 17.09 18.73 -17.17
N SER A 3 16.20 19.63 -16.79
CA SER A 3 14.79 19.28 -16.63
C SER A 3 14.23 18.97 -18.03
N SER A 4 13.44 17.91 -18.17
CA SER A 4 12.81 17.60 -19.47
C SER A 4 12.04 18.83 -19.93
N ALA A 5 12.25 19.22 -21.20
CA ALA A 5 11.58 20.38 -21.79
C ALA A 5 10.05 20.23 -21.72
N ARG A 6 9.54 18.98 -21.72
CA ARG A 6 8.11 18.68 -21.56
C ARG A 6 7.62 18.87 -20.13
N ILE A 7 8.42 18.51 -19.12
CA ILE A 7 8.10 18.83 -17.70
C ILE A 7 8.06 20.35 -17.51
N GLU A 8 9.04 21.07 -18.06
CA GLU A 8 9.07 22.53 -18.04
C GLU A 8 7.87 23.12 -18.77
N ALA A 9 7.50 22.61 -19.93
CA ALA A 9 6.32 23.04 -20.67
C ALA A 9 5.02 22.80 -19.87
N LEU A 10 4.90 21.66 -19.18
CA LEU A 10 3.77 21.39 -18.28
C LEU A 10 3.71 22.38 -17.11
N ARG A 11 4.86 22.70 -16.49
CA ARG A 11 4.91 23.72 -15.44
C ARG A 11 4.53 25.10 -15.96
N ASN A 12 5.08 25.50 -17.10
CA ASN A 12 4.80 26.80 -17.72
C ASN A 12 3.33 26.94 -18.13
N ALA A 13 2.68 25.83 -18.49
CA ALA A 13 1.24 25.78 -18.76
C ALA A 13 0.38 25.80 -17.48
N GLY A 14 0.97 25.86 -16.28
CA GLY A 14 0.26 25.76 -15.00
C GLY A 14 -0.31 24.37 -14.73
N ARG A 15 0.14 23.35 -15.47
CA ARG A 15 -0.34 21.97 -15.39
C ARG A 15 0.63 21.05 -14.64
N ALA A 16 1.64 21.60 -13.99
CA ALA A 16 2.53 20.89 -13.07
C ALA A 16 3.13 21.86 -12.03
N GLY A 17 3.53 21.36 -10.86
CA GLY A 17 4.26 22.14 -9.84
C GLY A 17 3.42 22.73 -8.70
N GLY A 18 2.11 22.49 -8.68
CA GLY A 18 1.20 22.79 -7.58
C GLY A 18 0.46 21.55 -7.07
N ILE A 19 -0.48 21.73 -6.14
CA ILE A 19 -1.36 20.66 -5.65
C ILE A 19 -2.64 20.70 -6.50
N PRO A 20 -2.88 19.71 -7.38
CA PRO A 20 -4.09 19.67 -8.20
C PRO A 20 -5.30 19.15 -7.41
N GLU A 21 -6.47 19.26 -8.01
CA GLU A 21 -7.66 18.55 -7.55
C GLU A 21 -7.64 17.11 -8.06
N LEU A 22 -8.10 16.17 -7.24
CA LEU A 22 -8.36 14.81 -7.69
C LEU A 22 -9.41 14.81 -8.81
N ALA A 23 -9.23 13.93 -9.79
CA ALA A 23 -10.04 13.77 -11.00
C ALA A 23 -9.89 14.91 -12.02
N SER A 24 -9.07 15.93 -11.74
CA SER A 24 -8.70 16.94 -12.72
C SER A 24 -7.64 16.42 -13.69
N ILE A 25 -7.55 17.04 -14.87
CA ILE A 25 -6.47 16.78 -15.83
C ILE A 25 -5.23 17.59 -15.43
N TYR A 26 -4.17 16.90 -15.04
CA TYR A 26 -2.94 17.53 -14.54
C TYR A 26 -1.70 16.66 -14.82
N GLY A 27 -0.52 17.27 -14.74
CA GLY A 27 0.77 16.62 -14.89
C GLY A 27 1.07 15.74 -13.68
N GLY A 28 1.23 14.44 -13.90
CA GLY A 28 1.48 13.47 -12.84
C GLY A 28 2.28 12.27 -13.31
N TRP A 29 2.67 11.45 -12.34
CA TRP A 29 3.37 10.20 -12.60
C TRP A 29 2.40 9.05 -12.84
N TYR A 30 2.73 8.17 -13.76
CA TYR A 30 2.04 6.92 -13.99
C TYR A 30 3.03 5.76 -13.83
N THR A 31 2.62 4.69 -13.14
CA THR A 31 3.41 3.46 -13.07
C THR A 31 2.82 2.45 -14.05
N ALA A 32 3.52 2.21 -15.14
CA ALA A 32 3.06 1.36 -16.23
C ALA A 32 3.16 -0.15 -15.91
N PRO A 33 2.48 -1.02 -16.67
CA PRO A 33 2.52 -2.48 -16.50
C PRO A 33 3.93 -3.09 -16.58
N ASN A 34 4.84 -2.52 -17.38
CA ASN A 34 6.25 -2.92 -17.43
C ASN A 34 7.06 -2.51 -16.18
N GLY A 35 6.40 -1.89 -15.21
CA GLY A 35 6.98 -1.39 -13.97
C GLY A 35 7.58 0.00 -14.10
N LYS A 36 7.89 0.53 -15.29
CA LYS A 36 8.51 1.87 -15.41
C LYS A 36 7.54 2.98 -15.03
N ARG A 37 8.07 4.11 -14.56
CA ARG A 37 7.30 5.33 -14.32
C ARG A 37 7.44 6.29 -15.50
N TYR A 38 6.32 6.83 -15.95
CA TYR A 38 6.25 7.84 -16.99
C TYR A 38 5.62 9.11 -16.39
N PHE A 39 5.97 10.27 -16.92
CA PHE A 39 5.36 11.54 -16.54
C PHE A 39 4.54 12.06 -17.72
N GLY A 40 3.37 12.60 -17.47
CA GLY A 40 2.50 13.06 -18.54
C GLY A 40 1.27 13.79 -18.02
N LEU A 41 0.47 14.29 -18.95
CA LEU A 41 -0.82 14.87 -18.66
C LEU A 41 -1.88 13.77 -18.63
N GLY A 42 -2.55 13.61 -17.50
CA GLY A 42 -3.59 12.60 -17.32
C GLY A 42 -4.59 12.99 -16.25
N THR A 43 -5.50 12.08 -15.94
CA THR A 43 -6.44 12.30 -14.83
C THR A 43 -5.74 12.00 -13.52
N VAL A 44 -5.70 12.96 -12.60
CA VAL A 44 -5.07 12.80 -11.28
C VAL A 44 -5.82 11.76 -10.47
N MET A 45 -5.19 10.64 -10.12
CA MET A 45 -5.80 9.55 -9.35
C MET A 45 -5.41 9.57 -7.86
N GLU A 46 -4.21 10.06 -7.54
CA GLU A 46 -3.70 10.11 -6.15
C GLU A 46 -2.85 11.36 -5.97
N ILE A 47 -3.01 12.03 -4.82
CA ILE A 47 -2.12 13.08 -4.33
C ILE A 47 -1.64 12.73 -2.93
N GLY A 48 -0.37 12.98 -2.62
CA GLY A 48 0.15 12.69 -1.29
C GLY A 48 1.50 13.32 -0.99
N TYR A 49 1.96 13.13 0.25
CA TYR A 49 3.26 13.58 0.71
C TYR A 49 4.32 12.49 0.57
N THR A 50 5.50 12.89 0.14
CA THR A 50 6.71 12.08 0.11
C THR A 50 7.46 12.18 1.45
N HIS A 51 8.53 11.40 1.59
CA HIS A 51 9.37 11.38 2.81
C HIS A 51 10.03 12.72 3.14
N ASP A 52 10.32 13.55 2.14
CA ASP A 52 10.93 14.87 2.31
C ASP A 52 9.91 16.00 2.49
N GLY A 53 8.61 15.67 2.53
CA GLY A 53 7.52 16.62 2.67
C GLY A 53 7.05 17.26 1.36
N SER A 54 7.68 16.94 0.23
CA SER A 54 7.16 17.32 -1.09
C SER A 54 5.86 16.58 -1.43
N VAL A 55 5.11 17.12 -2.38
CA VAL A 55 3.88 16.51 -2.88
C VAL A 55 4.19 15.67 -4.12
N TYR A 56 3.64 14.47 -4.16
CA TYR A 56 3.59 13.65 -5.37
C TYR A 56 2.16 13.63 -5.94
N VAL A 57 2.08 13.50 -7.25
CA VAL A 57 0.83 13.37 -8.00
C VAL A 57 0.96 12.12 -8.86
N ASN A 58 0.04 11.17 -8.70
CA ASN A 58 -0.14 10.08 -9.65
C ASN A 58 -1.32 10.40 -10.56
N ALA A 59 -1.11 10.24 -11.86
CA ALA A 59 -2.11 10.48 -12.89
C ALA A 59 -2.22 9.26 -13.81
N GLU A 60 -3.44 8.89 -14.17
CA GLU A 60 -3.70 7.85 -15.14
C GLU A 60 -3.77 8.45 -16.56
N PRO A 61 -3.14 7.83 -17.56
CA PRO A 61 -3.23 8.29 -18.94
C PRO A 61 -4.67 8.35 -19.43
N THR A 62 -5.03 9.47 -20.04
CA THR A 62 -6.30 9.62 -20.76
C THR A 62 -6.06 9.98 -22.20
N ASN A 63 -7.04 9.68 -23.06
CA ASN A 63 -7.06 10.18 -24.43
C ASN A 63 -7.25 11.71 -24.40
N THR A 64 -6.15 12.45 -24.25
CA THR A 64 -6.14 13.89 -24.40
C THR A 64 -5.90 14.23 -25.87
N GLU A 65 -6.65 15.18 -26.44
CA GLU A 65 -6.39 15.68 -27.80
C GLU A 65 -5.02 16.37 -27.96
N ASP A 66 -4.35 16.70 -26.84
CA ASP A 66 -3.04 17.32 -26.82
C ASP A 66 -1.90 16.28 -26.75
N ASP A 67 -1.55 15.73 -27.91
CA ASP A 67 -0.48 14.72 -28.03
C ASP A 67 0.89 15.19 -27.51
N ARG A 68 1.09 16.50 -27.32
CA ARG A 68 2.36 17.08 -26.80
C ARG A 68 2.67 16.66 -25.36
N PHE A 69 1.67 16.20 -24.61
CA PHE A 69 1.81 15.80 -23.22
C PHE A 69 1.42 14.36 -22.95
N ARG A 70 1.46 13.50 -23.99
CA ARG A 70 1.47 12.05 -23.82
C ARG A 70 2.52 11.66 -22.79
N PHE A 71 2.25 10.61 -22.03
CA PHE A 71 3.18 10.10 -21.03
C PHE A 71 4.53 9.77 -21.68
N PHE A 72 5.62 10.19 -21.06
CA PHE A 72 6.98 10.04 -21.56
C PHE A 72 7.95 9.68 -20.43
N ASP A 73 9.09 9.10 -20.77
CA ASP A 73 10.19 8.87 -19.82
C ASP A 73 10.94 10.20 -19.65
N PRO A 74 10.93 10.81 -18.46
CA PRO A 74 11.52 12.14 -18.28
C PRO A 74 13.04 12.17 -18.32
N SER A 75 13.70 11.00 -18.34
CA SER A 75 15.15 10.89 -18.48
C SER A 75 15.59 10.84 -19.95
N THR A 76 14.78 10.25 -20.83
CA THR A 76 15.09 10.12 -22.27
C THR A 76 14.24 11.04 -23.16
N ASP A 77 13.16 11.60 -22.62
CA ASP A 77 12.11 12.34 -23.34
C ASP A 77 11.40 11.51 -24.43
N GLU A 78 11.51 10.18 -24.37
CA GLU A 78 10.84 9.23 -25.26
C GLU A 78 9.41 8.96 -24.78
N ASP A 79 8.48 8.83 -25.72
CA ASP A 79 7.08 8.53 -25.42
C ASP A 79 6.94 7.15 -24.77
N MET A 80 5.95 7.04 -23.88
CA MET A 80 5.53 5.76 -23.32
C MET A 80 5.04 4.84 -24.45
N PRO A 81 5.48 3.58 -24.52
CA PRO A 81 5.00 2.66 -25.55
C PRO A 81 3.49 2.45 -25.46
N GLU A 82 2.80 2.35 -26.61
CA GLU A 82 1.33 2.27 -26.66
C GLU A 82 0.75 1.08 -25.87
N ASP A 83 1.47 -0.05 -25.82
CA ASP A 83 1.08 -1.25 -25.08
C ASP A 83 1.15 -1.09 -23.55
N GLN A 84 1.64 0.06 -23.07
CA GLN A 84 1.70 0.41 -21.65
C GLN A 84 0.55 1.32 -21.19
N TYR A 85 -0.26 1.84 -22.11
CA TYR A 85 -1.43 2.62 -21.74
C TYR A 85 -2.49 1.71 -21.11
N PRO A 86 -3.25 2.22 -20.13
CA PRO A 86 -4.33 1.46 -19.52
C PRO A 86 -5.37 1.06 -20.58
N GLU A 87 -5.91 -0.15 -20.43
CA GLU A 87 -7.08 -0.57 -21.21
C GLU A 87 -8.28 0.32 -20.85
N ASP A 88 -9.09 0.68 -21.85
CA ASP A 88 -10.33 1.44 -21.64
C ASP A 88 -11.22 0.75 -20.57
N PRO A 89 -11.55 1.43 -19.46
CA PRO A 89 -12.39 0.88 -18.40
C PRO A 89 -13.72 0.31 -18.90
N GLU A 90 -14.35 0.91 -19.92
CA GLU A 90 -15.59 0.41 -20.51
C GLU A 90 -15.37 -0.92 -21.24
N LEU A 91 -14.30 -1.02 -22.03
CA LEU A 91 -13.93 -2.26 -22.72
C LEU A 91 -13.58 -3.37 -21.72
N VAL A 92 -12.92 -3.02 -20.60
CA VAL A 92 -12.60 -3.98 -19.54
C VAL A 92 -13.88 -4.46 -18.87
N PHE A 93 -14.82 -3.56 -18.57
CA PHE A 93 -16.13 -3.92 -18.02
C PHE A 93 -16.88 -4.86 -18.95
N GLU A 94 -17.04 -4.49 -20.22
CA GLU A 94 -17.74 -5.29 -21.23
C GLU A 94 -17.10 -6.68 -21.37
N ARG A 95 -15.77 -6.75 -21.54
CA ARG A 95 -15.07 -8.03 -21.64
C ARG A 95 -15.27 -8.88 -20.39
N THR A 96 -15.23 -8.29 -19.20
CA THR A 96 -15.39 -9.03 -17.94
C THR A 96 -16.82 -9.52 -17.75
N TYR A 97 -17.79 -8.69 -18.11
CA TYR A 97 -19.22 -9.00 -18.01
C TYR A 97 -19.66 -10.06 -19.02
N PHE A 98 -19.21 -9.94 -20.28
CA PHE A 98 -19.60 -10.81 -21.39
C PHE A 98 -18.70 -12.03 -21.59
N SER A 99 -17.45 -11.99 -21.12
CA SER A 99 -16.50 -13.13 -21.15
C SER A 99 -15.95 -13.43 -19.76
N PRO A 100 -16.81 -13.88 -18.81
CA PRO A 100 -16.38 -14.20 -17.46
C PRO A 100 -15.24 -15.23 -17.51
N ARG A 101 -14.13 -14.95 -16.80
CA ARG A 101 -13.06 -15.96 -16.56
C ARG A 101 -13.73 -17.30 -16.22
N LYS A 102 -13.34 -18.38 -16.92
CA LYS A 102 -13.71 -19.77 -16.57
C LYS A 102 -13.04 -20.12 -15.25
N GLY A 103 -13.64 -19.65 -14.16
CA GLY A 103 -13.30 -19.98 -12.79
C GLY A 103 -14.54 -20.49 -12.07
N PRO A 104 -14.41 -21.04 -10.86
CA PRO A 104 -15.58 -21.24 -10.04
C PRO A 104 -16.28 -19.89 -9.94
N THR A 105 -17.57 -19.86 -10.28
CA THR A 105 -18.50 -18.78 -9.94
C THR A 105 -18.40 -18.46 -8.44
N TYR A 106 -19.19 -17.52 -7.91
CA TYR A 106 -19.53 -17.53 -6.48
C TYR A 106 -20.14 -18.89 -6.15
N GLY A 107 -19.29 -19.90 -6.00
CA GLY A 107 -19.63 -21.30 -5.88
C GLY A 107 -20.17 -21.51 -4.47
N PRO A 108 -20.91 -22.61 -4.26
CA PRO A 108 -21.54 -22.88 -2.99
C PRO A 108 -20.53 -22.69 -1.87
N LYS A 109 -20.87 -21.78 -0.94
CA LYS A 109 -20.08 -21.46 0.25
C LYS A 109 -19.69 -22.79 0.90
N PRO A 110 -18.40 -23.13 1.01
CA PRO A 110 -18.03 -24.25 1.84
C PRO A 110 -18.30 -23.83 3.28
N THR A 111 -19.50 -24.09 3.77
CA THR A 111 -19.83 -24.17 5.20
C THR A 111 -19.14 -25.40 5.75
N THR A 112 -17.81 -25.45 5.67
CA THR A 112 -17.04 -26.53 6.30
C THR A 112 -17.17 -26.29 7.80
N PRO A 113 -17.90 -27.15 8.53
CA PRO A 113 -18.07 -26.94 9.96
C PRO A 113 -16.70 -27.02 10.65
N GLY A 114 -16.42 -26.12 11.58
CA GLY A 114 -15.21 -26.16 12.40
C GLY A 114 -13.98 -25.42 11.87
N LEU A 115 -14.09 -24.66 10.76
CA LEU A 115 -13.03 -23.73 10.35
C LEU A 115 -12.87 -22.59 11.36
N LYS A 116 -11.62 -22.25 11.70
CA LYS A 116 -11.26 -21.23 12.69
C LYS A 116 -10.29 -20.19 12.10
N PRO A 117 -10.12 -19.02 12.76
CA PRO A 117 -9.08 -18.06 12.36
C PRO A 117 -7.72 -18.74 12.18
N GLY A 118 -7.05 -18.40 11.07
CA GLY A 118 -5.78 -18.98 10.63
C GLY A 118 -5.90 -20.14 9.62
N ASP A 119 -7.05 -20.82 9.52
CA ASP A 119 -7.27 -21.86 8.52
C ASP A 119 -7.41 -21.27 7.11
N MET A 120 -7.12 -22.05 6.05
CA MET A 120 -7.32 -21.60 4.67
C MET A 120 -8.77 -21.82 4.22
N ALA A 121 -9.43 -20.78 3.72
CA ALA A 121 -10.77 -20.88 3.14
C ALA A 121 -11.01 -19.86 2.02
N ARG A 122 -12.14 -20.01 1.33
CA ARG A 122 -12.64 -18.97 0.44
C ARG A 122 -13.34 -17.87 1.24
N GLY A 123 -13.08 -16.62 0.88
CA GLY A 123 -13.67 -15.49 1.56
C GLY A 123 -13.40 -14.17 0.86
N PHE A 124 -13.70 -13.10 1.58
CA PHE A 124 -13.57 -11.72 1.13
C PHE A 124 -12.37 -11.04 1.80
N TYR A 125 -11.74 -10.12 1.07
CA TYR A 125 -10.70 -9.25 1.59
C TYR A 125 -11.02 -7.81 1.17
N ASP A 126 -11.06 -6.89 2.12
CA ASP A 126 -11.12 -5.46 1.83
C ASP A 126 -9.71 -4.89 1.95
N SER A 127 -9.28 -4.20 0.92
CA SER A 127 -8.02 -3.46 0.91
C SER A 127 -8.13 -2.11 1.60
N ALA A 128 -6.98 -1.50 1.86
CA ALA A 128 -6.89 -0.14 2.38
C ALA A 128 -7.46 0.92 1.40
N GLN A 129 -7.53 0.61 0.11
CA GLN A 129 -8.16 1.48 -0.88
C GLN A 129 -9.66 1.23 -1.03
N ASN A 130 -10.27 0.40 -0.19
CA ASN A 130 -11.69 0.03 -0.22
C ASN A 130 -12.10 -0.91 -1.38
N VAL A 131 -11.14 -1.45 -2.13
CA VAL A 131 -11.43 -2.48 -3.14
C VAL A 131 -11.72 -3.81 -2.46
N VAL A 132 -12.84 -4.44 -2.85
CA VAL A 132 -13.26 -5.75 -2.36
C VAL A 132 -12.73 -6.84 -3.29
N PHE A 133 -12.06 -7.82 -2.68
CA PHE A 133 -11.53 -8.98 -3.36
C PHE A 133 -12.16 -10.27 -2.85
N TYR A 134 -12.20 -11.28 -3.70
CA TYR A 134 -12.66 -12.62 -3.37
C TYR A 134 -11.64 -13.67 -3.82
N GLY A 135 -11.42 -14.68 -2.99
CA GLY A 135 -10.49 -15.75 -3.32
C GLY A 135 -10.20 -16.66 -2.15
N VAL A 136 -9.04 -17.31 -2.17
CA VAL A 136 -8.58 -18.19 -1.10
C VAL A 136 -7.54 -17.46 -0.24
N GLY A 137 -7.76 -17.48 1.07
CA GLY A 137 -6.88 -16.84 2.05
C GLY A 137 -7.00 -17.47 3.42
N ARG A 138 -6.21 -17.00 4.39
CA ARG A 138 -6.37 -17.46 5.78
C ARG A 138 -7.53 -16.72 6.42
N ILE A 139 -8.35 -17.44 7.16
CA ILE A 139 -9.52 -16.89 7.83
C ILE A 139 -9.05 -15.88 8.86
N VAL A 140 -9.64 -14.69 8.79
CA VAL A 140 -9.48 -13.63 9.77
C VAL A 140 -10.57 -13.76 10.82
N THR A 141 -11.83 -13.68 10.37
CA THR A 141 -13.00 -13.82 11.21
C THR A 141 -14.18 -14.30 10.35
N PRO A 142 -15.15 -15.05 10.91
CA PRO A 142 -16.42 -15.29 10.22
C PRO A 142 -17.15 -13.97 9.96
N ILE A 143 -17.85 -13.89 8.83
CA ILE A 143 -18.79 -12.82 8.53
C ILE A 143 -20.09 -13.13 9.28
N ILE A 144 -20.47 -12.26 10.20
CA ILE A 144 -21.65 -12.38 11.03
C ILE A 144 -22.82 -11.60 10.39
N GLN A 145 -24.00 -12.21 10.37
CA GLN A 145 -25.24 -11.59 9.89
C GLN A 145 -25.83 -10.67 10.96
N GLU A 146 -26.85 -9.86 10.60
CA GLU A 146 -27.53 -8.95 11.54
C GLU A 146 -28.14 -9.66 12.75
N ASP A 147 -28.53 -10.93 12.58
CA ASP A 147 -29.07 -11.79 13.65
C ASP A 147 -27.99 -12.40 14.58
N GLY A 148 -26.71 -12.04 14.36
CA GLY A 148 -25.58 -12.55 15.13
C GLY A 148 -25.07 -13.93 14.69
N GLN A 149 -25.68 -14.56 13.68
CA GLN A 149 -25.25 -15.88 13.19
C GLN A 149 -24.19 -15.80 12.09
N PRO A 150 -23.25 -16.77 12.00
CA PRO A 150 -22.31 -16.84 10.88
C PRO A 150 -23.02 -16.98 9.54
N SER A 151 -22.62 -16.19 8.55
CA SER A 151 -23.15 -16.22 7.17
C SER A 151 -22.63 -17.39 6.32
N GLY A 152 -21.74 -18.22 6.87
CA GLY A 152 -20.97 -19.22 6.13
C GLY A 152 -19.90 -18.63 5.20
N SER A 153 -19.60 -17.33 5.34
CA SER A 153 -18.52 -16.64 4.63
C SER A 153 -17.50 -16.09 5.63
N PHE A 154 -16.29 -15.85 5.15
CA PHE A 154 -15.17 -15.43 5.97
C PHE A 154 -14.57 -14.14 5.42
N TRP A 155 -14.14 -13.27 6.33
CA TRP A 155 -13.08 -12.32 6.02
C TRP A 155 -11.76 -13.10 6.00
N ILE A 156 -10.95 -12.89 4.97
CA ILE A 156 -9.68 -13.58 4.77
C ILE A 156 -8.53 -12.60 4.59
N GLU A 157 -7.32 -13.03 4.93
CA GLU A 157 -6.09 -12.43 4.44
C GLU A 157 -5.65 -13.20 3.18
N PRO A 158 -5.47 -12.53 2.02
CA PRO A 158 -4.99 -13.19 0.82
C PRO A 158 -3.58 -13.77 1.02
N SER A 159 -3.33 -14.96 0.49
CA SER A 159 -1.99 -15.58 0.55
C SER A 159 -1.03 -14.86 -0.39
N ARG A 160 0.08 -14.35 0.16
CA ARG A 160 1.22 -13.78 -0.61
C ARG A 160 1.98 -14.80 -1.44
N ILE A 161 1.94 -16.07 -1.04
CA ILE A 161 2.47 -17.15 -1.87
C ILE A 161 1.44 -17.35 -2.97
N ARG A 162 1.82 -17.06 -4.23
CA ARG A 162 1.07 -17.42 -5.44
C ARG A 162 0.86 -18.94 -5.44
N GLY A 163 -0.16 -19.39 -4.72
CA GLY A 163 -0.72 -20.71 -4.82
C GLY A 163 -1.61 -20.81 -6.07
N PRO A 164 -2.18 -21.98 -6.35
CA PRO A 164 -2.95 -22.23 -7.58
C PRO A 164 -4.28 -21.46 -7.68
N ILE A 165 -4.67 -20.68 -6.67
CA ILE A 165 -5.95 -19.94 -6.66
C ILE A 165 -5.67 -18.48 -6.27
N PRO A 166 -5.64 -17.54 -7.24
CA PRO A 166 -5.44 -16.13 -6.94
C PRO A 166 -6.64 -15.55 -6.19
N VAL A 167 -6.41 -14.44 -5.48
CA VAL A 167 -7.47 -13.55 -5.00
C VAL A 167 -7.71 -12.52 -6.10
N TRP A 168 -8.97 -12.31 -6.49
CA TRP A 168 -9.32 -11.42 -7.59
C TRP A 168 -10.34 -10.37 -7.15
N GLU A 169 -10.31 -9.23 -7.81
CA GLU A 169 -11.26 -8.14 -7.59
C GLU A 169 -12.67 -8.60 -7.98
N THR A 170 -13.68 -8.32 -7.16
CA THR A 170 -15.02 -8.87 -7.35
C THR A 170 -15.68 -8.49 -8.67
N TYR A 171 -15.39 -7.29 -9.19
CA TYR A 171 -16.05 -6.76 -10.39
C TYR A 171 -15.20 -6.95 -11.65
N SER A 172 -13.94 -6.53 -11.65
CA SER A 172 -13.06 -6.68 -12.81
C SER A 172 -12.49 -8.11 -13.00
N ARG A 173 -12.53 -8.94 -11.95
CA ARG A 173 -11.88 -10.26 -11.89
C ARG A 173 -10.38 -10.24 -12.20
N ARG A 174 -9.76 -9.05 -12.15
CA ARG A 174 -8.31 -8.88 -12.20
C ARG A 174 -7.72 -9.43 -10.90
N ASP A 175 -6.51 -9.97 -11.00
CA ASP A 175 -5.81 -10.44 -9.81
C ASP A 175 -5.52 -9.23 -8.90
N ILE A 176 -5.57 -9.44 -7.59
CA ILE A 176 -5.21 -8.41 -6.62
C ILE A 176 -3.82 -7.86 -6.92
N GLU A 177 -3.73 -6.53 -7.01
CA GLU A 177 -2.46 -5.87 -7.18
C GLU A 177 -1.59 -6.03 -5.94
N GLU A 178 -0.28 -6.03 -6.12
CA GLU A 178 0.61 -6.27 -4.99
C GLU A 178 0.54 -5.16 -3.94
N HIS A 179 0.34 -3.91 -4.38
CA HIS A 179 0.23 -2.79 -3.46
C HIS A 179 -1.03 -2.84 -2.59
N GLU A 180 -2.04 -3.61 -3.02
CA GLU A 180 -3.29 -3.88 -2.32
C GLU A 180 -3.21 -5.10 -1.39
N LEU A 181 -2.18 -5.94 -1.52
CA LEU A 181 -2.01 -7.09 -0.62
C LEU A 181 -1.59 -6.62 0.78
N PRO A 182 -2.16 -7.19 1.86
CA PRO A 182 -1.70 -6.92 3.20
C PRO A 182 -0.23 -7.32 3.31
N ARG A 183 0.60 -6.44 3.88
CA ARG A 183 2.05 -6.65 3.82
C ARG A 183 2.61 -7.57 4.90
N SER A 184 1.79 -7.97 5.86
CA SER A 184 2.02 -9.09 6.77
C SER A 184 0.69 -9.74 7.16
N TYR A 185 0.76 -10.92 7.77
CA TYR A 185 -0.42 -11.69 8.14
C TYR A 185 -1.00 -11.19 9.46
N TYR A 186 -2.33 -11.04 9.50
CA TYR A 186 -3.08 -10.66 10.70
C TYR A 186 -3.32 -11.86 11.60
N THR A 187 -3.76 -13.01 11.07
CA THR A 187 -4.30 -14.11 11.90
C THR A 187 -3.40 -15.31 12.08
N GLY A 188 -2.15 -15.21 11.64
CA GLY A 188 -1.19 -16.31 11.71
C GLY A 188 0.09 -16.04 12.51
N SER A 189 0.39 -14.80 12.90
CA SER A 189 1.61 -14.52 13.66
C SER A 189 1.36 -14.74 15.15
N LEU A 190 2.34 -15.38 15.80
CA LEU A 190 2.39 -15.47 17.27
C LEU A 190 2.33 -14.07 17.92
N GLU A 191 2.78 -13.05 17.19
CA GLU A 191 2.81 -11.63 17.58
C GLU A 191 1.41 -11.01 17.68
N THR A 192 0.49 -11.26 16.73
CA THR A 192 -0.91 -10.80 16.87
C THR A 192 -1.59 -11.47 18.08
N GLN A 193 -1.19 -12.71 18.38
CA GLN A 193 -1.62 -13.43 19.58
C GLN A 193 -0.79 -13.11 20.83
N GLN A 194 0.12 -12.13 20.82
CA GLN A 194 0.95 -11.72 21.98
C GLN A 194 0.86 -10.23 22.30
N ARG A 195 0.06 -9.49 21.52
CA ARG A 195 -0.26 -8.08 21.72
C ARG A 195 -0.60 -7.74 23.18
N GLU A 196 -0.02 -6.66 23.70
CA GLU A 196 -0.15 -6.27 25.13
C GLU A 196 -1.60 -5.89 25.48
N ASN A 197 -2.38 -5.44 24.51
CA ASN A 197 -3.77 -5.00 24.71
C ASN A 197 -4.83 -6.08 24.49
N LYS A 198 -4.53 -7.38 24.66
CA LYS A 198 -5.55 -8.44 24.52
C LYS A 198 -6.76 -8.27 25.44
N ASP A 199 -6.51 -7.70 26.62
CA ASP A 199 -7.55 -7.48 27.63
C ASP A 199 -8.38 -6.22 27.32
N ARG A 200 -7.95 -5.39 26.37
CA ARG A 200 -8.74 -4.25 25.90
C ARG A 200 -9.95 -4.77 25.13
N PRO A 201 -11.18 -4.37 25.50
CA PRO A 201 -12.37 -4.74 24.75
C PRO A 201 -12.24 -4.37 23.28
N ARG A 202 -12.64 -5.27 22.39
CA ARG A 202 -12.73 -4.99 20.95
C ARG A 202 -13.61 -3.77 20.71
N ARG A 203 -13.30 -3.00 19.67
CA ARG A 203 -14.11 -1.83 19.29
C ARG A 203 -15.56 -2.25 19.06
N GLU A 204 -16.50 -1.48 19.61
CA GLU A 204 -17.94 -1.70 19.43
C GLU A 204 -18.33 -1.56 17.96
N ILE A 205 -19.35 -2.32 17.54
CA ILE A 205 -19.89 -2.22 16.18
C ILE A 205 -20.80 -1.00 16.17
N HIS A 206 -20.37 0.05 15.49
CA HIS A 206 -21.26 1.13 15.10
C HIS A 206 -21.55 0.96 13.61
N HIS A 207 -22.79 0.65 13.27
CA HIS A 207 -23.21 0.45 11.87
C HIS A 207 -23.03 1.73 11.03
N GLU A 208 -23.01 2.90 11.67
CA GLU A 208 -22.72 4.19 11.03
C GLU A 208 -21.23 4.36 10.66
N LEU A 209 -20.33 3.54 11.23
CA LEU A 209 -18.89 3.56 10.96
C LEU A 209 -18.49 2.71 9.75
N HIS A 210 -19.43 2.21 8.93
CA HIS A 210 -19.09 1.61 7.63
C HIS A 210 -18.23 2.56 6.76
N HIS A 211 -18.35 3.87 6.98
CA HIS A 211 -17.56 4.94 6.35
C HIS A 211 -16.29 5.36 7.13
N TRP A 212 -15.85 4.55 8.09
CA TRP A 212 -14.63 4.82 8.88
C TRP A 212 -13.53 3.79 8.64
N TYR A 213 -13.84 2.69 7.96
CA TYR A 213 -12.90 1.62 7.62
C TYR A 213 -12.05 1.96 6.37
N GLY A 214 -11.62 3.21 6.21
CA GLY A 214 -10.96 3.70 4.99
C GLY A 214 -11.93 4.05 3.84
N LYS A 215 -13.24 3.87 4.02
CA LYS A 215 -14.27 4.27 3.06
C LYS A 215 -14.74 5.68 3.39
N LEU A 216 -14.39 6.72 2.62
CA LEU A 216 -15.14 7.98 2.77
C LEU A 216 -16.64 7.74 2.49
N PRO A 217 -17.56 8.57 3.01
CA PRO A 217 -18.93 8.55 2.51
C PRO A 217 -18.92 8.68 0.97
N PRO A 218 -19.84 7.98 0.26
CA PRO A 218 -19.96 8.12 -1.18
C PRO A 218 -20.11 9.60 -1.51
N MET A 219 -19.22 10.10 -2.39
CA MET A 219 -19.02 11.49 -2.80
C MET A 219 -19.69 12.54 -1.90
N PRO A 220 -18.95 13.37 -1.16
CA PRO A 220 -19.51 14.69 -0.93
C PRO A 220 -19.72 15.34 -2.30
N ALA A 221 -20.91 15.87 -2.54
CA ALA A 221 -21.34 16.36 -3.85
C ALA A 221 -20.50 17.55 -4.39
N GLN A 222 -19.44 17.97 -3.69
CA GLN A 222 -18.62 19.13 -4.00
C GLN A 222 -17.14 18.91 -3.63
N ALA A 223 -16.22 19.41 -4.47
CA ALA A 223 -14.76 19.35 -4.28
C ALA A 223 -14.25 19.95 -2.94
N ARG A 224 -15.09 20.73 -2.24
CA ARG A 224 -14.75 21.38 -0.97
C ARG A 224 -14.65 20.44 0.23
N ASP A 225 -15.18 19.23 0.08
CA ASP A 225 -15.30 18.25 1.16
C ASP A 225 -14.24 17.14 1.06
N GLN A 226 -13.27 17.29 0.15
CA GLN A 226 -12.10 16.40 0.09
C GLN A 226 -11.21 16.61 1.32
N PRO A 227 -10.74 15.54 1.98
CA PRO A 227 -9.77 15.67 3.07
C PRO A 227 -8.53 16.41 2.60
N ARG A 228 -8.09 17.42 3.36
CA ARG A 228 -6.93 18.22 3.01
C ARG A 228 -5.67 17.51 3.45
N LEU A 229 -4.65 17.47 2.58
CA LEU A 229 -3.35 16.95 2.96
C LEU A 229 -2.81 17.71 4.20
N GLY A 230 -2.47 16.98 5.26
CA GLY A 230 -1.93 17.53 6.50
C GLY A 230 -2.99 17.89 7.55
N SER A 231 -4.29 17.89 7.21
CA SER A 231 -5.35 18.00 8.22
C SER A 231 -5.56 16.66 8.93
N GLU A 232 -6.28 16.67 10.06
CA GLU A 232 -6.74 15.44 10.68
C GLU A 232 -8.02 14.93 9.99
N HIS A 233 -8.07 13.62 9.73
CA HIS A 233 -9.24 12.95 9.18
C HIS A 233 -9.20 11.45 9.54
N SER A 234 -10.32 10.76 9.44
CA SER A 234 -10.34 9.29 9.43
C SER A 234 -9.73 8.74 8.15
N GLY A 235 -8.99 7.64 8.23
CA GLY A 235 -8.42 6.97 7.07
C GLY A 235 -7.70 5.68 7.42
N ALA A 236 -7.05 5.09 6.42
CA ALA A 236 -6.21 3.92 6.56
C ALA A 236 -4.76 4.33 6.88
N TYR A 237 -4.20 3.75 7.93
CA TYR A 237 -2.79 3.84 8.27
C TYR A 237 -2.11 2.52 7.93
N PHE A 238 -1.09 2.56 7.07
CA PHE A 238 -0.19 1.43 6.88
C PHE A 238 0.87 1.45 7.97
N ALA A 239 0.77 0.51 8.91
CA ALA A 239 1.80 0.30 9.91
C ALA A 239 3.12 -0.16 9.26
N PRO A 240 4.25 -0.06 9.96
CA PRO A 240 5.54 -0.47 9.42
C PRO A 240 5.70 -1.98 9.15
N ASP A 241 4.85 -2.84 9.70
CA ASP A 241 4.74 -4.25 9.29
C ASP A 241 3.87 -4.42 8.02
N GLY A 242 3.37 -3.31 7.50
CA GLY A 242 2.45 -3.09 6.40
C GLY A 242 1.12 -3.84 6.52
N GLN A 243 0.71 -4.15 7.77
CA GLN A 243 -0.70 -4.20 8.10
C GLN A 243 -1.29 -2.79 7.94
N TRP A 244 -2.55 -2.70 7.55
CA TRP A 244 -3.29 -1.46 7.59
C TRP A 244 -4.33 -1.47 8.72
N PHE A 245 -4.56 -0.29 9.28
CA PHE A 245 -5.50 -0.06 10.36
C PHE A 245 -6.35 1.17 10.03
N ALA A 246 -7.58 1.22 10.55
CA ALA A 246 -8.44 2.39 10.45
C ALA A 246 -8.32 3.23 11.72
N GLY A 247 -8.34 4.56 11.59
CA GLY A 247 -8.30 5.50 12.71
C GLY A 247 -8.26 6.94 12.24
N VAL A 248 -8.26 7.88 13.18
CA VAL A 248 -8.06 9.32 12.92
C VAL A 248 -6.58 9.66 13.01
N GLY A 249 -6.07 10.28 11.95
CA GLY A 249 -4.71 10.76 11.89
C GLY A 249 -4.55 11.92 10.93
N ARG A 250 -3.32 12.37 10.75
CA ARG A 250 -2.94 13.38 9.77
C ARG A 250 -3.00 12.77 8.37
N VAL A 251 -3.80 13.35 7.49
CA VAL A 251 -3.90 12.93 6.09
C VAL A 251 -2.54 13.07 5.39
N VAL A 252 -2.03 11.97 4.84
CA VAL A 252 -0.78 11.92 4.08
C VAL A 252 -0.95 11.61 2.62
N ALA A 253 -2.07 11.00 2.23
CA ALA A 253 -2.46 10.88 0.84
C ALA A 253 -3.98 10.77 0.73
N VAL A 254 -4.49 11.23 -0.40
CA VAL A 254 -5.89 11.04 -0.80
C VAL A 254 -5.86 10.58 -2.25
N GLY A 255 -6.67 9.60 -2.57
CA GLY A 255 -6.87 9.19 -3.95
C GLY A 255 -8.30 8.74 -4.18
N TYR A 256 -8.63 8.52 -5.44
CA TYR A 256 -9.84 7.79 -5.79
C TYR A 256 -9.51 6.70 -6.78
N ILE A 257 -10.32 5.66 -6.74
CA ILE A 257 -10.29 4.56 -7.68
C ILE A 257 -11.45 4.74 -8.63
N LEU A 258 -11.13 4.67 -9.92
CA LEU A 258 -12.13 4.51 -10.95
C LEU A 258 -12.53 3.03 -11.00
N HIS A 259 -13.55 2.67 -10.23
CA HIS A 259 -13.98 1.29 -10.14
C HIS A 259 -14.77 0.88 -11.39
N ILE A 260 -14.40 -0.25 -11.99
CA ILE A 260 -15.04 -0.77 -13.20
C ILE A 260 -16.46 -1.22 -12.87
N GLY A 261 -17.47 -0.48 -13.34
CA GLY A 261 -18.90 -0.80 -13.17
C GLY A 261 -19.58 -0.29 -11.89
N CYS A 262 -18.94 0.58 -11.08
CA CYS A 262 -19.61 1.20 -9.93
C CYS A 262 -19.19 2.66 -9.67
N SER A 263 -19.61 3.22 -8.54
CA SER A 263 -19.27 4.57 -8.08
C SER A 263 -17.77 4.75 -7.87
N GLN A 264 -17.26 5.95 -8.15
CA GLN A 264 -15.92 6.38 -7.75
C GLN A 264 -15.76 6.22 -6.24
N GLU A 265 -14.74 5.49 -5.82
CA GLU A 265 -14.44 5.28 -4.41
C GLU A 265 -13.21 6.08 -4.01
N TRP A 266 -13.26 6.70 -2.85
CA TRP A 266 -12.15 7.49 -2.31
C TRP A 266 -11.46 6.75 -1.19
N TYR A 267 -10.14 6.83 -1.17
CA TYR A 267 -9.32 6.36 -0.07
C TYR A 267 -8.50 7.51 0.52
N VAL A 268 -8.28 7.42 1.83
CA VAL A 268 -7.50 8.39 2.59
C VAL A 268 -6.46 7.61 3.37
N TYR A 269 -5.19 7.96 3.16
CA TYR A 269 -4.12 7.48 4.02
C TYR A 269 -3.80 8.50 5.09
N VAL A 270 -3.63 8.03 6.32
CA VAL A 270 -3.34 8.87 7.47
C VAL A 270 -2.10 8.38 8.22
N GLU A 271 -1.43 9.30 8.88
CA GLU A 271 -0.41 9.04 9.88
C GLU A 271 -0.93 9.38 11.29
N PRO A 272 -0.59 8.57 12.30
CA PRO A 272 -0.90 8.86 13.69
C PRO A 272 -0.34 10.21 14.14
N THR A 273 -1.12 10.97 14.92
CA THR A 273 -0.72 12.32 15.40
C THR A 273 -0.16 12.33 16.83
N GLY A 274 -0.05 11.18 17.47
CA GLY A 274 0.34 11.04 18.88
C GLY A 274 -0.80 11.30 19.88
N LYS A 275 -1.98 11.71 19.39
CA LYS A 275 -3.21 11.72 20.19
C LYS A 275 -3.67 10.28 20.46
N THR A 276 -4.29 10.05 21.61
CA THR A 276 -4.76 8.73 22.06
C THR A 276 -6.21 8.81 22.53
N GLY A 277 -6.92 7.70 22.45
CA GLY A 277 -8.29 7.56 22.93
C GLY A 277 -9.34 7.65 21.81
N GLY A 278 -10.36 6.79 21.92
CA GLY A 278 -11.52 6.79 21.01
C GLY A 278 -11.11 6.53 19.57
N ASP A 279 -11.37 7.52 18.71
CA ASP A 279 -11.14 7.47 17.27
C ASP A 279 -9.66 7.58 16.84
N TYR A 280 -8.80 8.07 17.73
CA TYR A 280 -7.36 8.16 17.51
C TYR A 280 -6.63 6.84 17.78
N ASP A 281 -7.31 5.88 18.42
CA ASP A 281 -6.78 4.54 18.60
C ASP A 281 -7.05 3.73 17.33
N PHE A 282 -6.00 3.50 16.55
CA PHE A 282 -6.12 2.74 15.31
C PHE A 282 -6.53 1.30 15.60
N PHE A 283 -7.28 0.69 14.69
CA PHE A 283 -7.79 -0.67 14.87
C PHE A 283 -7.97 -1.39 13.54
N HIS A 284 -8.01 -2.73 13.58
CA HIS A 284 -8.25 -3.54 12.38
C HIS A 284 -9.75 -3.56 12.06
N PRO A 285 -10.17 -3.21 10.84
CA PRO A 285 -11.60 -3.09 10.48
C PRO A 285 -12.42 -4.37 10.68
N GLN A 286 -11.86 -5.53 10.34
CA GLN A 286 -12.54 -6.82 10.39
C GLN A 286 -12.43 -7.48 11.77
N THR A 287 -11.23 -7.56 12.38
CA THR A 287 -11.08 -8.20 13.71
C THR A 287 -11.54 -7.30 14.86
N ARG A 288 -11.58 -5.98 14.63
CA ARG A 288 -11.87 -4.94 15.63
C ARG A 288 -10.86 -4.91 16.78
N GLU A 289 -9.71 -5.52 16.56
CA GLU A 289 -8.59 -5.48 17.47
C GLU A 289 -7.89 -4.14 17.31
N TRP A 290 -7.59 -3.51 18.45
CA TRP A 290 -6.80 -2.29 18.44
C TRP A 290 -5.41 -2.62 17.91
N MET A 291 -4.88 -1.69 17.12
CA MET A 291 -3.46 -1.63 16.93
C MET A 291 -2.86 -1.40 18.32
N ASP A 292 -1.87 -2.21 18.70
CA ASP A 292 -1.11 -1.92 19.91
C ASP A 292 -0.47 -0.55 19.82
N GLU A 293 0.10 -0.05 20.93
CA GLU A 293 0.93 1.15 20.91
C GLU A 293 1.69 1.20 19.61
N LEU A 294 1.42 2.28 18.87
CA LEU A 294 1.98 2.57 17.57
C LEU A 294 3.33 1.91 17.47
N PRO A 295 3.62 1.12 16.43
CA PRO A 295 5.00 0.77 16.16
C PRO A 295 5.72 2.10 15.81
N GLN A 296 6.04 2.92 16.82
CA GLN A 296 6.98 4.04 16.78
C GLN A 296 8.38 3.48 16.43
N THR A 297 8.52 2.16 16.52
CA THR A 297 9.63 1.38 16.02
C THR A 297 9.21 0.55 14.81
N ASN A 298 9.69 0.95 13.64
CA ASN A 298 9.72 0.10 12.46
C ASN A 298 10.23 -1.30 12.81
N PRO A 299 9.56 -2.38 12.37
CA PRO A 299 10.21 -3.63 12.09
C PRO A 299 10.67 -3.61 10.63
N ILE A 300 11.76 -2.89 10.42
CA ILE A 300 12.67 -3.04 9.29
C ILE A 300 13.77 -4.05 9.74
N PRO A 301 14.45 -4.80 8.85
CA PRO A 301 15.14 -6.05 9.14
C PRO A 301 15.79 -6.22 10.51
N GLY A 302 15.46 -7.33 11.16
CA GLY A 302 15.93 -7.65 12.51
C GLY A 302 14.85 -8.20 13.43
N MET A 303 13.57 -8.27 13.00
CA MET A 303 12.53 -8.95 13.77
C MET A 303 12.91 -10.41 14.03
N GLN A 304 12.76 -10.84 15.28
CA GLN A 304 12.70 -12.25 15.64
C GLN A 304 11.39 -12.84 15.11
N CYS A 305 11.35 -13.18 13.83
CA CYS A 305 10.35 -14.11 13.33
C CYS A 305 10.63 -15.50 13.94
N THR A 306 9.58 -16.27 14.24
CA THR A 306 9.77 -17.65 14.68
C THR A 306 10.57 -18.41 13.61
N PRO A 307 11.36 -19.44 13.96
CA PRO A 307 12.10 -20.23 12.98
C PRO A 307 11.21 -20.80 11.85
N ARG A 308 9.90 -20.95 12.10
CA ARG A 308 8.91 -21.39 11.13
C ARG A 308 8.54 -20.29 10.12
N GLU A 309 8.30 -19.07 10.57
CA GLU A 309 8.02 -17.90 9.70
C GLU A 309 9.27 -17.49 8.92
N ARG A 310 10.46 -17.58 9.53
CA ARG A 310 11.73 -17.31 8.85
C ARG A 310 12.00 -18.26 7.68
N ARG A 311 11.42 -19.48 7.73
CA ARG A 311 11.54 -20.47 6.66
C ARG A 311 10.63 -20.16 5.47
N THR A 312 9.56 -19.38 5.66
CA THR A 312 8.66 -18.97 4.57
C THR A 312 9.13 -17.72 3.84
N LEU A 313 10.07 -16.96 4.41
CA LEU A 313 10.72 -15.84 3.73
C LEU A 313 11.69 -16.34 2.64
N PRO A 314 11.84 -15.60 1.52
CA PRO A 314 12.91 -15.87 0.55
C PRO A 314 14.27 -15.92 1.26
N SER A 315 15.15 -16.84 0.85
CA SER A 315 16.43 -17.16 1.52
C SER A 315 17.22 -15.92 1.97
N ARG A 316 17.34 -14.91 1.10
CA ARG A 316 18.02 -13.63 1.38
C ARG A 316 17.52 -12.86 2.61
N TRP A 317 16.26 -13.05 3.04
CA TRP A 317 15.65 -12.36 4.19
C TRP A 317 15.84 -13.13 5.50
N ARG A 318 15.97 -14.44 5.41
CA ARG A 318 16.27 -15.34 6.54
C ARG A 318 17.62 -15.01 7.16
N ASP A 319 18.53 -14.50 6.35
CA ASP A 319 19.94 -14.29 6.67
C ASP A 319 20.31 -12.81 6.88
N LEU A 320 19.33 -11.90 6.97
CA LEU A 320 19.64 -10.51 7.31
C LEU A 320 20.20 -10.44 8.74
N PRO A 321 21.42 -9.91 8.90
CA PRO A 321 22.06 -9.88 10.21
C PRO A 321 21.34 -8.91 11.13
N VAL A 322 21.33 -9.26 12.41
CA VAL A 322 20.75 -8.43 13.46
C VAL A 322 21.56 -7.14 13.58
N ILE A 323 20.88 -5.99 13.61
CA ILE A 323 21.50 -4.70 13.95
C ILE A 323 21.81 -4.74 15.45
N ASN A 324 23.05 -5.10 15.79
CA ASN A 324 23.52 -5.31 17.16
C ASN A 324 24.40 -4.17 17.69
N ARG A 325 24.70 -3.18 16.85
CA ARG A 325 25.45 -1.98 17.21
C ARG A 325 24.98 -0.78 16.41
N GLN A 326 25.25 0.40 16.94
CA GLN A 326 25.05 1.66 16.24
C GLN A 326 26.25 1.85 15.28
N PRO A 327 26.05 1.79 13.95
CA PRO A 327 27.14 1.95 12.99
C PRO A 327 27.59 3.41 12.89
N ALA A 328 28.80 3.66 12.39
CA ALA A 328 29.25 5.03 12.14
C ALA A 328 28.57 5.60 10.88
N ILE A 329 28.34 6.92 10.86
CA ILE A 329 27.90 7.62 9.63
C ILE A 329 28.96 7.40 8.53
N GLY A 330 28.50 7.03 7.32
CA GLY A 330 29.35 6.69 6.17
C GLY A 330 29.86 5.24 6.13
N GLU A 331 29.62 4.44 7.19
CA GLU A 331 29.89 3.01 7.19
C GLU A 331 28.94 2.29 6.22
N GLU A 332 29.37 1.18 5.61
CA GLU A 332 28.44 0.29 4.92
C GLU A 332 27.79 -0.64 5.91
N TYR A 333 26.47 -0.57 6.01
CA TYR A 333 25.72 -1.32 7.01
C TYR A 333 24.33 -1.68 6.51
N HIS A 334 23.70 -2.62 7.20
CA HIS A 334 22.30 -2.97 6.95
C HIS A 334 21.39 -1.89 7.49
N GLY A 335 20.43 -1.44 6.68
CA GLY A 335 19.47 -0.46 7.14
C GLY A 335 18.32 -0.24 6.17
N ARG A 336 17.53 0.78 6.50
CA ARG A 336 16.39 1.23 5.72
C ARG A 336 16.78 2.34 4.76
N TYR A 337 16.18 2.34 3.59
CA TYR A 337 16.29 3.40 2.61
C TYR A 337 14.90 3.86 2.21
N CYS A 338 14.64 5.15 2.43
CA CYS A 338 13.45 5.84 1.96
C CYS A 338 13.90 6.72 0.79
N PRO A 339 13.62 6.34 -0.47
CA PRO A 339 14.12 7.10 -1.60
C PRO A 339 13.58 8.55 -1.58
N PRO A 340 14.44 9.54 -1.87
CA PRO A 340 13.98 10.93 -2.01
C PRO A 340 12.87 11.04 -3.06
N GLY A 341 11.83 11.84 -2.78
CA GLY A 341 10.69 12.00 -3.69
C GLY A 341 9.79 10.77 -3.89
N ALA A 342 10.03 9.65 -3.20
CA ALA A 342 9.12 8.51 -3.23
C ALA A 342 7.92 8.73 -2.28
N PRO A 343 6.74 8.15 -2.59
CA PRO A 343 5.63 8.10 -1.66
C PRO A 343 6.07 7.54 -0.29
N LYS A 344 5.48 8.05 0.79
CA LYS A 344 5.84 7.63 2.16
C LYS A 344 5.74 6.12 2.43
N ARG A 345 4.92 5.40 1.65
CA ARG A 345 4.75 3.94 1.74
C ARG A 345 5.90 3.12 1.15
N ASP A 346 6.80 3.76 0.38
CA ASP A 346 7.91 3.10 -0.31
C ASP A 346 9.14 3.14 0.61
N VAL A 347 9.47 1.99 1.18
CA VAL A 347 10.65 1.78 2.03
C VAL A 347 11.34 0.52 1.56
N TYR A 348 12.66 0.62 1.39
CA TYR A 348 13.52 -0.48 0.95
C TYR A 348 14.57 -0.76 1.98
N VAL A 349 15.12 -1.96 1.94
CA VAL A 349 16.11 -2.38 2.93
C VAL A 349 17.21 -3.16 2.23
N GLY A 350 18.44 -2.97 2.71
CA GLY A 350 19.63 -3.47 2.03
C GLY A 350 20.89 -3.03 2.76
N ILE A 351 22.04 -3.29 2.13
CA ILE A 351 23.33 -2.78 2.57
C ILE A 351 23.61 -1.48 1.83
N GLY A 352 23.81 -0.41 2.59
CA GLY A 352 24.11 0.91 2.04
C GLY A 352 25.01 1.73 2.97
N LYS A 353 25.31 2.96 2.56
CA LYS A 353 26.05 3.91 3.39
C LYS A 353 25.15 4.50 4.45
N VAL A 354 25.53 4.37 5.72
CA VAL A 354 24.76 4.91 6.85
C VAL A 354 24.70 6.42 6.76
N VAL A 355 23.49 6.97 6.73
CA VAL A 355 23.24 8.42 6.74
C VAL A 355 22.63 8.89 8.06
N LYS A 356 21.96 7.98 8.78
CA LYS A 356 21.33 8.28 10.06
C LYS A 356 21.26 7.01 10.91
N THR A 357 21.46 7.14 12.21
CA THR A 357 21.25 6.03 13.14
C THR A 357 20.97 6.55 14.53
N GLY A 358 20.26 5.78 15.34
CA GLY A 358 19.96 6.10 16.72
C GLY A 358 19.49 4.88 17.49
N VAL A 359 19.22 5.12 18.77
CA VAL A 359 18.65 4.12 19.68
C VAL A 359 17.29 4.64 20.12
N ASP A 360 16.29 3.79 20.02
CA ASP A 360 14.98 3.99 20.62
C ASP A 360 15.13 3.96 22.15
N GLU A 361 14.81 5.07 22.81
CA GLU A 361 15.05 5.25 24.24
C GLU A 361 14.16 4.35 25.11
N GLU A 362 12.97 3.98 24.64
CA GLU A 362 12.02 3.16 25.40
C GLU A 362 12.36 1.66 25.33
N ARG A 363 12.80 1.19 24.16
CA ARG A 363 13.01 -0.24 23.88
C ARG A 363 14.47 -0.63 23.72
N GLY A 364 15.39 0.34 23.77
CA GLY A 364 16.83 0.14 23.56
C GLY A 364 17.18 -0.36 22.15
N ARG A 365 16.30 -0.15 21.16
CA ARG A 365 16.44 -0.72 19.81
C ARG A 365 17.21 0.21 18.88
N ILE A 366 18.14 -0.35 18.12
CA ILE A 366 18.96 0.43 17.19
C ILE A 366 18.25 0.50 15.83
N TRP A 367 18.10 1.70 15.30
CA TRP A 367 17.62 1.93 13.93
C TRP A 367 18.72 2.54 13.07
N VAL A 368 18.71 2.21 11.77
CA VAL A 368 19.72 2.62 10.80
C VAL A 368 19.05 2.99 9.49
N GLU A 369 19.30 4.20 9.01
CA GLU A 369 18.99 4.65 7.66
C GLU A 369 20.26 4.64 6.82
N VAL A 370 20.14 4.10 5.61
CA VAL A 370 21.20 3.95 4.65
C VAL A 370 20.79 4.50 3.30
N VAL A 371 21.76 4.91 2.50
CA VAL A 371 21.59 5.19 1.08
C VAL A 371 22.28 4.11 0.24
N PRO A 372 21.71 3.69 -0.90
CA PRO A 372 22.34 2.73 -1.77
C PRO A 372 23.71 3.21 -2.27
N VAL A 373 24.64 2.28 -2.45
CA VAL A 373 25.97 2.59 -3.01
C VAL A 373 25.90 2.43 -4.52
N ALA A 374 25.88 3.55 -5.26
CA ALA A 374 25.57 3.59 -6.69
C ALA A 374 26.43 2.60 -7.52
N ASN A 375 27.74 2.61 -7.33
CA ASN A 375 28.69 1.72 -8.03
C ASN A 375 28.63 0.24 -7.59
N LYS A 376 27.75 -0.13 -6.65
CA LYS A 376 27.52 -1.52 -6.21
C LYS A 376 26.12 -2.03 -6.55
N ARG A 377 25.40 -1.35 -7.43
CA ARG A 377 24.02 -1.69 -7.84
C ARG A 377 23.80 -3.15 -8.25
N ASP A 378 24.76 -3.73 -8.96
CA ASP A 378 24.68 -5.12 -9.43
C ASP A 378 25.28 -6.13 -8.44
N SER A 379 25.88 -5.65 -7.34
CA SER A 379 26.37 -6.52 -6.27
C SER A 379 25.19 -7.16 -5.55
N TRP A 380 25.16 -8.49 -5.54
CA TRP A 380 24.14 -9.29 -4.85
C TRP A 380 23.86 -8.81 -3.42
N ASN A 381 24.92 -8.42 -2.69
CA ASN A 381 24.85 -8.01 -1.29
C ASN A 381 24.30 -6.58 -1.10
N HIS A 382 24.30 -5.74 -2.15
CA HIS A 382 23.89 -4.33 -2.08
C HIS A 382 22.50 -4.10 -2.67
N GLN A 383 21.77 -5.16 -3.00
CA GLN A 383 20.42 -5.04 -3.53
C GLN A 383 19.43 -4.60 -2.47
N PHE A 384 18.88 -3.40 -2.67
CA PHE A 384 17.74 -2.90 -1.93
C PHE A 384 16.46 -3.59 -2.37
N ARG A 385 15.64 -3.96 -1.41
CA ARG A 385 14.37 -4.63 -1.66
C ARG A 385 13.30 -4.19 -0.71
N ASP A 386 12.07 -4.28 -1.20
CA ASP A 386 10.90 -4.08 -0.37
C ASP A 386 10.93 -5.15 0.74
N PRO A 387 10.96 -4.76 2.04
CA PRO A 387 11.09 -5.70 3.15
C PRO A 387 9.92 -6.68 3.26
N TRP A 388 8.79 -6.36 2.63
CA TRP A 388 7.58 -7.14 2.74
C TRP A 388 7.38 -8.04 1.53
N SER A 389 7.40 -7.51 0.31
CA SER A 389 7.20 -8.31 -0.92
C SER A 389 8.46 -9.05 -1.35
N GLY A 390 9.63 -8.57 -0.94
CA GLY A 390 10.91 -9.10 -1.41
C GLY A 390 11.24 -8.72 -2.86
N LYS A 391 10.46 -7.84 -3.49
CA LYS A 391 10.76 -7.32 -4.83
C LYS A 391 11.99 -6.42 -4.82
N LYS A 392 12.71 -6.38 -5.95
CA LYS A 392 13.83 -5.48 -6.14
C LYS A 392 13.34 -4.04 -6.03
N MET A 393 14.09 -3.20 -5.33
CA MET A 393 13.89 -1.77 -5.40
C MET A 393 13.96 -1.35 -6.87
N PRO A 394 12.95 -0.62 -7.35
CA PRO A 394 12.96 -0.10 -8.69
C PRO A 394 14.22 0.66 -9.07
N GLU A 395 14.58 0.55 -10.35
CA GLU A 395 15.82 1.12 -10.86
C GLU A 395 15.89 2.65 -10.75
N TRP A 396 14.75 3.33 -10.84
CA TRP A 396 14.67 4.79 -10.72
C TRP A 396 14.82 5.33 -9.29
N TYR A 397 14.80 4.47 -8.27
CA TYR A 397 15.07 4.87 -6.88
C TYR A 397 16.54 4.74 -6.49
N TRP A 398 17.38 4.19 -7.37
CA TRP A 398 18.82 4.19 -7.16
C TRP A 398 19.38 5.61 -7.31
N PRO A 399 20.32 6.02 -6.45
CA PRO A 399 21.04 7.27 -6.65
C PRO A 399 21.79 7.23 -7.99
N LEU A 400 21.79 8.37 -8.69
CA LEU A 400 22.60 8.57 -9.89
C LEU A 400 24.09 8.53 -9.52
N GLU A 401 24.92 8.01 -10.43
CA GLU A 401 26.38 7.93 -10.28
C GLU A 401 27.07 9.30 -10.27
#